data_AF-A0A7S2K941-F1
#
_entry.id   AF-A0A7S2K941-F1
#
_cell.length_a   1.000
_cell.length_b   1.000
_cell.length_c   1.000
_cell.angle_alpha   90.00
_cell.angle_beta   90.00
_cell.angle_gamma   90.00
#
_symmetry.space_group_name_H-M   'P 1'
#
loop_
_entity.id
_entity.type
_entity.pdbx_description
1 polymer ?
#
loop_
_entity_poly.entity_id
_entity_poly.type
_entity_poly.pdbx_seq_one_letter_code
_entity_poly.pdbx_strand_id
1 'polypeptide(L)'
;RAAALDADPLHDPDADAEDENWVSRELLLPDTKDRRETSAVLNCPGCFTPVCYQCQRHEEYSRQWRAVDVRNCAVDRSKTLTMARDDSSRYFAVRCSTCSADVGLLDDDGVYHLFHVLE
;
A
#
# COMPACT_ATOMS: atom_id res chain seq x y z
N ARG A 1 -41.01 24.20 16.73
CA ARG A 1 -41.38 22.77 16.60
C ARG A 1 -40.62 22.27 15.38
N ALA A 2 -39.50 21.55 15.59
CA ALA A 2 -38.70 21.06 14.49
C ALA A 2 -39.54 20.04 13.70
N ALA A 3 -39.71 20.25 12.40
CA ALA A 3 -40.29 19.24 11.54
C ALA A 3 -39.31 18.07 11.52
N ALA A 4 -39.81 16.86 11.81
CA ALA A 4 -39.03 15.66 11.54
C ALA A 4 -38.80 15.64 10.03
N LEU A 5 -37.54 15.70 9.60
CA LEU A 5 -37.18 15.49 8.21
C LEU A 5 -37.37 13.99 7.95
N ASP A 6 -38.12 13.66 6.89
CA ASP A 6 -38.26 12.29 6.44
C ASP A 6 -36.88 11.72 6.07
N ALA A 7 -36.70 10.40 6.23
CA ALA A 7 -35.47 9.73 5.85
C ALA A 7 -35.18 9.96 4.36
N ASP A 8 -33.95 10.38 4.04
CA ASP A 8 -33.52 10.62 2.66
C ASP A 8 -33.63 9.30 1.87
N PRO A 9 -34.46 9.22 0.82
CA PRO A 9 -34.61 8.02 0.00
C PRO A 9 -33.32 7.57 -0.70
N LEU A 10 -32.29 8.42 -0.74
CA LEU A 10 -30.97 8.11 -1.29
C LEU A 10 -29.97 7.64 -0.22
N HIS A 11 -30.30 7.74 1.07
CA HIS A 11 -29.43 7.27 2.14
C HIS A 11 -29.66 5.78 2.39
N ASP A 12 -28.65 4.99 2.06
CA ASP A 12 -28.56 3.59 2.46
C ASP A 12 -27.89 3.51 3.86
N PRO A 13 -28.61 3.04 4.90
CA PRO A 13 -28.06 2.95 6.25
C PRO A 13 -27.00 1.86 6.41
N ASP A 14 -26.93 0.89 5.49
CA ASP A 14 -26.00 -0.24 5.56
C ASP A 14 -24.73 -0.03 4.74
N ALA A 15 -24.70 0.99 3.86
CA ALA A 15 -23.57 1.27 2.97
C ALA A 15 -22.23 1.42 3.69
N ASP A 16 -22.21 2.12 4.83
CA ASP A 16 -20.99 2.30 5.62
C ASP A 16 -20.41 0.95 6.11
N ALA A 17 -21.29 0.02 6.53
CA ALA A 17 -20.87 -1.30 7.02
C ALA A 17 -20.39 -2.20 5.87
N GLU A 18 -21.01 -2.10 4.70
CA GLU A 18 -20.57 -2.81 3.50
C GLU A 18 -19.20 -2.33 3.01
N ASP A 19 -18.98 -1.01 3.01
CA ASP A 19 -17.71 -0.38 2.64
C ASP A 19 -16.59 -0.76 3.62
N GLU A 20 -16.85 -0.73 4.93
CA GLU A 20 -15.88 -1.14 5.95
C GLU A 20 -15.47 -2.62 5.79
N ASN A 21 -16.44 -3.49 5.51
CA ASN A 21 -16.19 -4.92 5.26
C ASN A 21 -15.35 -5.12 3.99
N TRP A 22 -15.65 -4.36 2.93
CA TRP A 22 -14.87 -4.41 1.69
C TRP A 22 -13.43 -3.93 1.92
N VAL A 23 -13.21 -2.82 2.61
CA VAL A 23 -11.86 -2.32 2.93
C VAL A 23 -11.09 -3.34 3.77
N SER A 24 -11.74 -3.89 4.79
CA SER A 24 -11.15 -4.91 5.66
C SER A 24 -10.72 -6.15 4.88
N ARG A 25 -11.52 -6.58 3.91
CA ARG A 25 -11.24 -7.74 3.06
C ARG A 25 -10.22 -7.46 1.98
N GLU A 26 -10.36 -6.37 1.24
CA GLU A 26 -9.57 -6.14 0.02
C GLU A 26 -8.28 -5.37 0.28
N LEU A 27 -8.25 -4.49 1.28
CA LEU A 27 -7.10 -3.61 1.54
C LEU A 27 -6.31 -3.99 2.78
N LEU A 28 -6.90 -4.73 3.72
CA LEU A 28 -6.31 -4.99 5.05
C LEU A 28 -6.02 -6.47 5.39
N LEU A 29 -6.16 -7.43 4.46
CA LEU A 29 -5.92 -8.86 4.73
C LEU A 29 -4.43 -9.29 4.70
N PRO A 30 -4.01 -10.30 5.51
CA PRO A 30 -4.82 -11.42 5.99
C PRO A 30 -5.12 -11.50 7.50
N ASP A 31 -4.89 -10.45 8.29
CA ASP A 31 -5.00 -10.57 9.75
C ASP A 31 -6.11 -9.68 10.32
N THR A 32 -7.34 -10.19 10.25
CA THR A 32 -8.51 -9.56 10.92
C THR A 32 -8.43 -9.66 12.44
N LYS A 33 -7.52 -10.49 12.97
CA LYS A 33 -7.30 -10.73 14.40
C LYS A 33 -6.11 -9.95 14.94
N ASP A 34 -4.98 -9.95 14.22
CA ASP A 34 -3.82 -9.10 14.50
C ASP A 34 -3.70 -8.04 13.41
N ARG A 35 -4.65 -7.09 13.37
CA ARG A 35 -4.60 -5.94 12.47
C ARG A 35 -3.35 -5.12 12.79
N ARG A 36 -2.22 -5.50 12.21
CA ARG A 36 -0.94 -4.82 12.40
C ARG A 36 -1.19 -3.38 12.01
N GLU A 37 -0.91 -2.47 12.94
CA GLU A 37 -1.06 -1.04 12.67
C GLU A 37 -0.22 -0.70 11.44
N THR A 38 -0.89 -0.29 10.36
CA THR A 38 -0.19 0.21 9.18
C THR A 38 0.40 1.56 9.52
N SER A 39 1.67 1.77 9.18
CA SER A 39 2.35 3.02 9.49
C SER A 39 1.84 4.18 8.64
N ALA A 40 1.38 3.91 7.41
CA ALA A 40 0.89 4.90 6.46
C ALA A 40 0.13 4.22 5.29
N VAL A 41 -0.68 5.01 4.57
CA VAL A 41 -1.11 4.68 3.21
C VAL A 41 -0.15 5.37 2.25
N LEU A 42 0.51 4.61 1.38
CA LEU A 42 1.56 5.11 0.53
C LEU A 42 1.03 5.37 -0.88
N ASN A 43 1.39 6.50 -1.46
CA ASN A 43 0.95 6.96 -2.77
C ASN A 43 2.14 7.16 -3.72
N CYS A 44 1.91 6.93 -5.01
CA CYS A 44 2.90 7.20 -6.04
C CYS A 44 3.16 8.72 -6.16
N PRO A 45 4.42 9.18 -6.18
CA PRO A 45 4.74 10.60 -6.25
C PRO A 45 4.43 11.22 -7.61
N GLY A 46 4.35 10.42 -8.68
CA GLY A 46 4.10 10.93 -10.04
C GLY A 46 2.62 11.13 -10.36
N CYS A 47 1.72 10.33 -9.78
CA CYS A 47 0.30 10.34 -10.13
C CYS A 47 -0.65 10.20 -8.94
N PHE A 48 -0.14 10.18 -7.71
CA PHE A 48 -0.90 10.04 -6.47
C PHE A 48 -1.76 8.77 -6.38
N THR A 49 -1.57 7.80 -7.27
CA THR A 49 -2.23 6.50 -7.17
C THR A 49 -1.75 5.79 -5.90
N PRO A 50 -2.64 5.27 -5.04
CA PRO A 50 -2.25 4.47 -3.89
C PRO A 50 -1.46 3.23 -4.31
N VAL A 51 -0.29 3.03 -3.72
CA VAL A 51 0.62 1.93 -4.01
C VAL A 51 0.73 0.92 -2.88
N CYS A 52 0.37 1.29 -1.65
CA CYS A 52 0.36 0.35 -0.53
C CYS A 52 -0.58 0.83 0.59
N TYR A 53 -1.35 -0.10 1.16
CA TYR A 53 -2.26 0.16 2.28
C TYR A 53 -1.76 -0.45 3.60
N GLN A 54 -0.81 -1.39 3.53
CA GLN A 54 -0.27 -2.10 4.68
C GLN A 54 1.25 -2.12 4.64
N CYS A 55 1.84 -1.27 5.47
CA CYS A 55 3.29 -1.16 5.54
C CYS A 55 3.76 -0.86 6.96
N GLN A 56 5.03 -1.18 7.21
CA GLN A 56 5.74 -0.87 8.44
C GLN A 56 6.87 0.10 8.11
N ARG A 57 6.96 1.20 8.85
CA ARG A 57 8.08 2.14 8.70
C ARG A 57 9.37 1.51 9.20
N HIS A 58 10.47 1.70 8.47
CA HIS A 58 11.79 1.25 8.91
C HIS A 58 12.21 1.99 10.18
N GLU A 59 12.77 1.29 11.16
CA GLU A 59 13.17 1.91 12.45
C GLU A 59 14.30 2.94 12.27
N GLU A 60 15.26 2.64 11.38
CA GLU A 60 16.43 3.50 11.15
C GLU A 60 16.21 4.60 10.11
N TYR A 61 15.32 4.38 9.13
CA TYR A 61 15.16 5.27 7.98
C TYR A 61 13.75 5.80 7.91
N SER A 62 13.57 7.07 8.28
CA SER A 62 12.25 7.70 8.45
C SER A 62 11.38 7.79 7.19
N ARG A 63 11.97 7.63 5.99
CA ARG A 63 11.27 7.66 4.70
C ARG A 63 11.36 6.34 3.93
N GLN A 64 11.47 5.23 4.65
CA GLN A 64 11.46 3.89 4.06
C GLN A 64 10.40 3.03 4.74
N TRP A 65 9.69 2.24 3.94
CA TRP A 65 8.62 1.37 4.41
C TRP A 65 8.82 -0.03 3.84
N ARG A 66 8.45 -1.04 4.65
CA ARG A 66 8.42 -2.44 4.26
C ARG A 66 6.99 -2.93 4.14
N ALA A 67 6.68 -3.66 3.08
CA ALA A 67 5.36 -4.23 2.85
C ALA A 67 5.47 -5.66 2.32
N VAL A 68 4.45 -6.47 2.61
CA VAL A 68 4.32 -7.84 2.08
C VAL A 68 3.55 -7.85 0.76
N ASP A 69 2.66 -6.87 0.56
CA ASP A 69 1.89 -6.71 -0.67
C ASP A 69 1.82 -5.23 -1.07
N VAL A 70 1.62 -4.99 -2.36
CA VAL A 70 1.50 -3.66 -2.96
C VAL A 70 0.33 -3.62 -3.92
N ARG A 71 -0.27 -2.45 -4.10
CA ARG A 71 -1.34 -2.20 -5.08
C ARG A 71 -0.82 -1.34 -6.22
N ASN A 72 -1.42 -1.49 -7.40
CA ASN A 72 -1.11 -0.65 -8.57
C ASN A 72 0.39 -0.59 -8.92
N CYS A 73 1.13 -1.67 -8.66
CA CYS A 73 2.57 -1.75 -8.86
C CYS A 73 2.94 -2.93 -9.77
N ALA A 74 3.98 -2.75 -10.57
CA ALA A 74 4.57 -3.77 -11.41
C ALA A 74 6.04 -3.97 -11.02
N VAL A 75 6.47 -5.24 -10.90
CA VAL A 75 7.85 -5.59 -10.59
C VAL A 75 8.59 -5.89 -11.89
N ASP A 76 9.62 -5.10 -12.19
CA ASP A 76 10.49 -5.36 -13.33
C ASP A 76 11.53 -6.43 -12.96
N ARG A 77 11.21 -7.68 -13.31
CA ARG A 77 12.10 -8.84 -13.13
C ARG A 77 13.14 -9.00 -14.25
N SER A 78 13.13 -8.13 -15.28
CA SER A 78 14.10 -8.20 -16.38
C SER A 78 15.48 -7.70 -15.97
N LYS A 79 15.56 -6.88 -14.92
CA LYS A 79 16.79 -6.29 -14.41
C LYS A 79 16.92 -6.61 -12.93
N THR A 80 18.02 -7.27 -12.57
CA THR A 80 18.40 -7.50 -11.18
C THR A 80 19.39 -6.45 -10.73
N LEU A 81 19.15 -5.87 -9.57
CA LEU A 81 20.03 -4.92 -8.90
C LEU A 81 20.71 -5.60 -7.71
N THR A 82 21.95 -5.21 -7.42
CA THR A 82 22.74 -5.66 -6.27
C THR A 82 23.28 -4.43 -5.56
N MET A 83 23.10 -4.32 -4.25
CA MET A 83 23.49 -3.12 -3.49
C MET A 83 24.97 -3.09 -3.11
N ALA A 84 25.60 -4.25 -2.94
CA ALA A 84 27.03 -4.37 -2.68
C ALA A 84 27.67 -5.47 -3.52
N ARG A 85 28.99 -5.37 -3.74
CA ARG A 85 29.77 -6.33 -4.53
C ARG A 85 29.84 -7.73 -3.90
N ASP A 86 29.66 -7.83 -2.60
CA ASP A 86 29.75 -9.07 -1.81
C ASP A 86 28.38 -9.52 -1.28
N ASP A 87 27.31 -8.83 -1.69
CA ASP A 87 25.94 -9.14 -1.31
C ASP A 87 25.28 -9.98 -2.41
N SER A 88 24.85 -11.19 -2.04
CA SER A 88 24.10 -12.07 -2.94
C SER A 88 22.63 -11.68 -3.09
N SER A 89 22.15 -10.70 -2.31
CA SER A 89 20.76 -10.26 -2.32
C SER A 89 20.42 -9.61 -3.66
N ARG A 90 19.30 -10.05 -4.23
CA ARG A 90 18.82 -9.61 -5.53
C ARG A 90 17.60 -8.72 -5.34
N TYR A 91 17.67 -7.53 -5.91
CA TYR A 91 16.58 -6.57 -5.87
C TYR A 91 15.98 -6.37 -7.25
N PHE A 92 14.67 -6.22 -7.31
CA PHE A 92 13.91 -5.95 -8.52
C PHE A 92 13.20 -4.61 -8.40
N ALA A 93 13.25 -3.79 -9.46
CA ALA A 93 12.62 -2.48 -9.42
C ALA A 93 11.09 -2.60 -9.37
N VAL A 94 10.46 -1.84 -8.47
CA VAL A 94 9.00 -1.76 -8.34
C VAL A 94 8.55 -0.42 -8.89
N ARG A 95 7.66 -0.46 -9.90
CA ARG A 95 7.15 0.72 -10.59
C ARG A 95 5.65 0.86 -10.42
N CYS A 96 5.17 2.08 -10.37
CA CYS A 96 3.75 2.35 -10.47
C CYS A 96 3.21 1.89 -11.83
N SER A 97 2.13 1.12 -11.84
CA SER A 97 1.49 0.63 -13.07
C SER A 97 0.80 1.75 -13.86
N THR A 98 0.43 2.84 -13.19
CA THR A 98 -0.28 3.98 -13.80
C THR A 98 0.67 4.92 -14.55
N CYS A 99 1.78 5.34 -13.92
CA CYS A 99 2.68 6.35 -14.48
C CYS A 99 4.13 5.88 -14.67
N SER A 100 4.43 4.62 -14.38
CA SER A 100 5.77 4.01 -14.49
C SER A 100 6.85 4.61 -13.59
N ALA A 101 6.52 5.50 -12.66
CA ALA A 101 7.48 6.01 -11.68
C ALA A 101 8.03 4.89 -10.80
N ASP A 102 9.33 4.91 -10.51
CA ASP A 102 9.96 3.99 -9.57
C ASP A 102 9.50 4.33 -8.14
N VAL A 103 8.90 3.36 -7.45
CA VAL A 103 8.32 3.53 -6.11
C VAL A 103 9.03 2.69 -5.04
N GLY A 104 9.86 1.72 -5.45
CA GLY A 104 10.65 0.92 -4.52
C GLY A 104 11.39 -0.24 -5.15
N LEU A 105 11.76 -1.21 -4.32
CA LEU A 105 12.45 -2.44 -4.68
C LEU A 105 11.74 -3.66 -4.06
N LEU A 106 11.79 -4.80 -4.72
CA LEU A 106 11.40 -6.11 -4.17
C LEU A 106 12.66 -6.92 -3.96
N ASP A 107 12.87 -7.44 -2.75
CA ASP A 107 13.98 -8.36 -2.45
C ASP A 107 13.64 -9.82 -2.81
N ASP A 108 14.58 -10.73 -2.55
CA ASP A 108 14.44 -12.16 -2.81
C ASP A 108 13.57 -12.90 -1.79
N ASP A 109 13.41 -12.35 -0.58
CA ASP A 109 12.48 -12.82 0.44
C ASP A 109 11.03 -12.42 0.15
N GLY A 110 10.79 -11.61 -0.90
CA GLY A 110 9.46 -11.17 -1.31
C GLY A 110 8.94 -9.98 -0.52
N VAL A 111 9.82 -9.23 0.15
CA VAL A 111 9.50 -8.00 0.88
C VAL A 111 9.71 -6.78 -0.03
N TYR A 112 8.72 -5.91 -0.07
CA TYR A 112 8.76 -4.65 -0.78
C TYR A 112 9.39 -3.57 0.10
N HIS A 113 10.44 -2.91 -0.39
CA HIS A 113 11.10 -1.76 0.22
C HIS A 113 10.71 -0.50 -0.57
N LEU A 114 9.83 0.32 0.02
CA LEU A 114 9.27 1.53 -0.60
C LEU A 114 9.96 2.77 -0.02
N PHE A 115 10.43 3.68 -0.87
CA PHE A 115 11.21 4.87 -0.44
C PHE A 115 11.05 6.11 -1.32
N HIS A 116 10.41 5.98 -2.50
CA HIS A 116 10.01 7.09 -3.37
C HIS A 116 8.48 7.18 -3.41
N VAL A 117 7.89 7.37 -2.22
CA VAL A 117 6.44 7.34 -2.01
C VAL A 117 6.02 8.52 -1.13
N LEU A 118 4.74 8.88 -1.21
CA LEU A 118 4.11 9.91 -0.38
C LEU A 118 3.23 9.23 0.68
N GLU A 119 3.39 9.59 1.95
CA GLU A 119 2.48 9.22 3.06
C GLU A 119 1.33 10.22 3.19
#